data_AF-Q08WB0-F1
#
_entry.id   AF-Q08WB0-F1
#
_cell.length_a   1.000
_cell.length_b   1.000
_cell.length_c   1.000
_cell.angle_alpha   90.00
_cell.angle_beta   90.00
_cell.angle_gamma   90.00
#
_symmetry.space_group_name_H-M   'P 1'
#
loop_
_entity.id
_entity.type
_entity.pdbx_description
1 polymer ?
#
loop_
_entity_poly.entity_id
_entity_poly.type
_entity_poly.pdbx_seq_one_letter_code
_entity_poly.pdbx_strand_id
1 'polypeptide(L)'
;MHIDGVAFLGHPEALFFPAARQLAAQVTSVGARPLFYMTWSRREDLPTQRLLTDAYARIASELGAVLAPAGVAWERVRRERPELALYDEDGSHPAPAGTYLSACVLFSSIFRQPCPDVPVPFAPVPGDLARYLQRVGSDAALADPLPERVAPLPPLPVLPGLPPGDPLGPARLAGSWRGVLSLYPKAQGMSPALLSLSLETQGAEVFGRARLTMKSQSAEASVSLRVEADTVSFSIRDPSFLEASVGFRAVLKDGILQGVAFAEDPQGGQWYGSWTARPDAP
;
A
#
# COMPACT_ATOMS: atom_id res chain seq x y z
N MET A 1 0.89 -1.68 0.21
CA MET A 1 2.31 -1.99 -0.06
C MET A 1 3.08 -0.69 -0.17
N HIS A 2 4.40 -0.74 -0.05
CA HIS A 2 5.24 0.45 -0.25
C HIS A 2 6.26 0.20 -1.35
N ILE A 3 6.48 1.19 -2.20
CA ILE A 3 7.51 1.18 -3.25
C ILE A 3 8.33 2.46 -3.08
N ASP A 4 9.64 2.30 -2.91
CA ASP A 4 10.57 3.42 -2.68
C ASP A 4 10.18 4.34 -1.50
N GLY A 5 9.59 3.75 -0.47
CA GLY A 5 9.09 4.46 0.71
C GLY A 5 7.78 5.22 0.51
N VAL A 6 7.14 5.09 -0.65
CA VAL A 6 5.83 5.67 -0.97
C VAL A 6 4.76 4.58 -0.87
N ALA A 7 3.63 4.89 -0.24
CA ALA A 7 2.53 3.96 -0.07
C ALA A 7 1.73 3.83 -1.37
N PHE A 8 1.41 2.59 -1.74
CA PHE A 8 0.55 2.25 -2.86
C PHE A 8 -0.50 1.22 -2.45
N LEU A 9 -1.65 1.25 -3.12
CA LEU A 9 -2.62 0.17 -3.03
C LEU A 9 -2.00 -1.11 -3.58
N GLY A 10 -1.96 -2.16 -2.75
CA GLY A 10 -1.41 -3.45 -3.15
C GLY A 10 -2.37 -4.22 -4.07
N HIS A 11 -1.85 -5.26 -4.73
CA HIS A 11 -2.68 -6.17 -5.50
C HIS A 11 -3.67 -6.90 -4.57
N PRO A 12 -4.99 -6.92 -4.86
CA PRO A 12 -5.97 -7.47 -3.93
C PRO A 12 -5.80 -8.98 -3.69
N GLU A 13 -5.31 -9.72 -4.67
CA GLU A 13 -5.04 -11.17 -4.58
C GLU A 13 -4.06 -11.55 -3.45
N ALA A 14 -3.10 -10.69 -3.13
CA ALA A 14 -2.04 -11.04 -2.17
C ALA A 14 -2.55 -11.06 -0.71
N LEU A 15 -3.42 -10.13 -0.34
CA LEU A 15 -3.86 -9.95 1.05
C LEU A 15 -5.37 -9.78 1.19
N PHE A 16 -5.96 -8.89 0.38
CA PHE A 16 -7.35 -8.49 0.56
C PHE A 16 -8.32 -9.65 0.30
N PHE A 17 -8.22 -10.35 -0.84
CA PHE A 17 -9.12 -11.45 -1.15
C PHE A 17 -9.01 -12.64 -0.19
N PRO A 18 -7.80 -13.16 0.15
CA PRO A 18 -7.67 -14.21 1.15
C PRO A 18 -8.30 -13.82 2.50
N ALA A 19 -8.00 -12.62 3.01
CA ALA A 19 -8.54 -12.14 4.28
C ALA A 19 -10.07 -11.96 4.22
N ALA A 20 -10.59 -11.40 3.13
CA ALA A 20 -12.02 -11.23 2.91
C ALA A 20 -12.78 -12.56 2.92
N ARG A 21 -12.27 -13.60 2.24
CA ARG A 21 -12.85 -14.95 2.26
C ARG A 21 -12.87 -15.54 3.67
N GLN A 22 -11.75 -15.42 4.38
CA GLN A 22 -11.63 -15.92 5.76
C GLN A 22 -12.62 -15.23 6.70
N LEU A 23 -12.69 -13.90 6.68
CA LEU A 23 -13.61 -13.14 7.52
C LEU A 23 -15.08 -13.41 7.16
N ALA A 24 -15.42 -13.48 5.88
CA ALA A 24 -16.77 -13.82 5.45
C ALA A 24 -17.20 -15.22 5.89
N ALA A 25 -16.29 -16.20 5.85
CA ALA A 25 -16.55 -17.54 6.36
C ALA A 25 -16.82 -17.53 7.88
N GLN A 26 -16.03 -16.77 8.65
CA GLN A 26 -16.26 -16.61 10.09
C GLN A 26 -17.61 -15.95 10.40
N VAL A 27 -17.95 -14.88 9.70
CA VAL A 27 -19.26 -14.20 9.84
C VAL A 27 -20.41 -15.16 9.53
N THR A 28 -20.29 -15.93 8.46
CA THR A 28 -21.34 -16.88 8.05
C THR A 28 -21.47 -18.04 9.03
N SER A 29 -20.36 -18.49 9.64
CA SER A 29 -20.36 -19.61 10.60
C SER A 29 -21.21 -19.36 11.85
N VAL A 30 -21.45 -18.09 12.20
CA VAL A 30 -22.30 -17.68 13.33
C VAL A 30 -23.71 -17.25 12.88
N GLY A 31 -24.09 -17.52 11.62
CA GLY A 31 -25.39 -17.16 11.06
C GLY A 31 -25.57 -15.68 10.71
N ALA A 32 -24.50 -14.88 10.78
CA ALA A 32 -24.53 -13.48 10.36
C ALA A 32 -24.33 -13.36 8.84
N ARG A 33 -24.71 -12.19 8.28
CA ARG A 33 -24.55 -11.89 6.85
C ARG A 33 -23.38 -10.93 6.65
N PRO A 34 -22.37 -11.28 5.84
CA PRO A 34 -21.28 -10.37 5.55
C PRO A 34 -21.75 -9.17 4.71
N LEU A 35 -21.28 -8.00 5.10
CA LEU A 35 -21.41 -6.75 4.35
C LEU A 35 -20.01 -6.16 4.12
N PHE A 36 -19.67 -5.94 2.87
CA PHE A 36 -18.42 -5.31 2.46
C PHE A 36 -18.61 -3.80 2.38
N TYR A 37 -17.95 -3.06 3.26
CA TYR A 37 -17.96 -1.60 3.25
C TYR A 37 -16.85 -1.06 2.35
N MET A 38 -17.19 -0.73 1.11
CA MET A 38 -16.25 -0.20 0.12
C MET A 38 -16.02 1.29 0.35
N THR A 39 -14.86 1.61 0.89
CA THR A 39 -14.45 2.98 1.24
C THR A 39 -14.04 3.81 0.02
N TRP A 40 -13.52 5.01 0.29
CA TRP A 40 -13.06 5.96 -0.71
C TRP A 40 -11.53 5.98 -0.88
N SER A 41 -11.08 6.42 -2.05
CA SER A 41 -9.68 6.79 -2.32
C SER A 41 -9.22 7.95 -1.45
N ARG A 42 -7.92 8.09 -1.20
CA ARG A 42 -7.35 9.30 -0.60
C ARG A 42 -7.51 10.50 -1.55
N ARG A 43 -7.56 11.72 -0.99
CA ARG A 43 -7.68 12.98 -1.75
C ARG A 43 -6.56 13.17 -2.76
N GLU A 44 -5.35 12.73 -2.43
CA GLU A 44 -4.15 12.82 -3.27
C GLU A 44 -4.09 11.79 -4.40
N ASP A 45 -4.92 10.74 -4.35
CA ASP A 45 -4.89 9.62 -5.30
C ASP A 45 -6.32 9.15 -5.66
N LEU A 46 -7.11 10.07 -6.20
CA LEU A 46 -8.48 9.80 -6.63
C LEU A 46 -8.63 8.65 -7.65
N PRO A 47 -7.71 8.44 -8.62
CA PRO A 47 -7.81 7.33 -9.57
C PRO A 47 -7.86 5.95 -8.91
N THR A 48 -7.24 5.77 -7.74
CA THR A 48 -7.24 4.51 -6.98
C THR A 48 -8.63 4.08 -6.52
N GLN A 49 -9.63 4.98 -6.54
CA GLN A 49 -11.03 4.62 -6.27
C GLN A 49 -11.51 3.47 -7.17
N ARG A 50 -11.06 3.44 -8.43
CA ARG A 50 -11.45 2.41 -9.40
C ARG A 50 -10.94 1.03 -9.01
N LEU A 51 -9.71 0.94 -8.50
CA LEU A 51 -9.12 -0.30 -8.02
C LEU A 51 -9.86 -0.82 -6.78
N LEU A 52 -10.21 0.09 -5.85
CA LEU A 52 -11.04 -0.27 -4.70
C LEU A 52 -12.41 -0.78 -5.14
N THR A 53 -13.07 -0.10 -6.07
CA THR A 53 -14.39 -0.52 -6.54
C THR A 53 -14.36 -1.88 -7.23
N ASP A 54 -13.39 -2.13 -8.12
CA ASP A 54 -13.25 -3.44 -8.76
C ASP A 54 -13.03 -4.56 -7.73
N ALA A 55 -12.07 -4.37 -6.82
CA ALA A 55 -11.75 -5.38 -5.82
C ALA A 55 -12.95 -5.71 -4.92
N TYR A 56 -13.64 -4.69 -4.37
CA TYR A 56 -14.79 -4.90 -3.49
C TYR A 56 -15.98 -5.50 -4.23
N ALA A 57 -16.27 -5.06 -5.45
CA ALA A 57 -17.37 -5.61 -6.25
C ALA A 57 -17.13 -7.09 -6.60
N ARG A 58 -15.91 -7.43 -7.03
CA ARG A 58 -15.52 -8.82 -7.34
C ARG A 58 -15.68 -9.73 -6.15
N ILE A 59 -15.13 -9.37 -4.99
CA ILE A 59 -15.18 -10.26 -3.81
C ILE A 59 -16.57 -10.35 -3.19
N ALA A 60 -17.35 -9.25 -3.20
CA ALA A 60 -18.73 -9.29 -2.74
C ALA A 60 -19.61 -10.17 -3.65
N SER A 61 -19.41 -10.08 -4.97
CA SER A 61 -20.10 -10.94 -5.94
C SER A 61 -19.70 -12.41 -5.77
N GLU A 62 -18.39 -12.70 -5.67
CA GLU A 62 -17.86 -14.05 -5.45
C GLU A 62 -18.48 -14.73 -4.23
N LEU A 63 -18.63 -13.98 -3.13
CA LEU A 63 -19.11 -14.50 -1.85
C LEU A 63 -20.62 -14.36 -1.65
N GLY A 64 -21.36 -13.81 -2.62
CA GLY A 64 -22.79 -13.51 -2.47
C GLY A 64 -23.09 -12.56 -1.30
N ALA A 65 -22.15 -11.68 -0.97
CA ALA A 65 -22.22 -10.77 0.16
C ALA A 65 -22.86 -9.43 -0.21
N VAL A 66 -23.39 -8.70 0.79
CA VAL A 66 -23.90 -7.35 0.57
C VAL A 66 -22.72 -6.40 0.34
N LEU A 67 -22.85 -5.47 -0.61
CA LEU A 67 -21.87 -4.41 -0.84
C LEU A 67 -22.46 -3.06 -0.41
N ALA A 68 -21.73 -2.30 0.39
CA ALA A 68 -22.02 -0.91 0.73
C ALA A 68 -21.04 0.02 0.00
N PRO A 69 -21.41 0.57 -1.18
CA PRO A 69 -20.49 1.20 -2.11
C PRO A 69 -20.21 2.69 -1.81
N ALA A 70 -19.68 3.01 -0.62
CA ALA A 70 -19.48 4.40 -0.21
C ALA A 70 -18.52 5.17 -1.14
N GLY A 71 -17.45 4.53 -1.60
CA GLY A 71 -16.53 5.12 -2.57
C GLY A 71 -17.18 5.58 -3.89
N VAL A 72 -18.22 4.90 -4.36
CA VAL A 72 -19.00 5.30 -5.56
C VAL A 72 -19.82 6.55 -5.26
N ALA A 73 -20.48 6.60 -4.11
CA ALA A 73 -21.23 7.79 -3.67
C ALA A 73 -20.28 9.00 -3.53
N TRP A 74 -19.11 8.80 -2.93
CA TRP A 74 -18.08 9.83 -2.80
C TRP A 74 -17.58 10.34 -4.15
N GLU A 75 -17.27 9.44 -5.09
CA GLU A 75 -16.85 9.80 -6.45
C GLU A 75 -17.90 10.66 -7.15
N ARG A 76 -19.19 10.30 -7.01
CA ARG A 76 -20.31 11.09 -7.52
C ARG A 76 -20.37 12.48 -6.91
N VAL A 77 -20.28 12.59 -5.58
CA VAL A 77 -20.34 13.89 -4.90
C VAL A 77 -19.15 14.78 -5.26
N ARG A 78 -17.93 14.25 -5.34
CA ARG A 78 -16.76 15.03 -5.78
C ARG A 78 -16.92 15.59 -7.20
N ARG A 79 -17.59 14.86 -8.09
CA ARG A 79 -17.86 15.30 -9.46
C ARG A 79 -18.95 16.36 -9.51
N GLU A 80 -20.03 16.18 -8.76
CA GLU A 80 -21.22 17.04 -8.80
C GLU A 80 -21.11 18.28 -7.89
N ARG A 81 -20.28 18.21 -6.84
CA ARG A 81 -20.07 19.23 -5.79
C ARG A 81 -18.59 19.27 -5.36
N PRO A 82 -17.66 19.66 -6.25
CA PRO A 82 -16.22 19.66 -5.95
C PRO A 82 -15.81 20.57 -4.79
N GLU A 83 -16.62 21.58 -4.47
CA GLU A 83 -16.43 22.51 -3.35
C GLU A 83 -16.73 21.90 -1.97
N LEU A 84 -17.44 20.77 -1.94
CA LEU A 84 -17.84 20.13 -0.69
C LEU A 84 -16.67 19.36 -0.06
N ALA A 85 -16.31 19.74 1.17
CA ALA A 85 -15.31 19.05 1.95
C ALA A 85 -15.81 17.66 2.41
N LEU A 86 -15.47 16.63 1.64
CA LEU A 86 -15.69 15.23 2.03
C LEU A 86 -14.58 14.66 2.90
N TYR A 87 -13.35 15.17 2.75
CA TYR A 87 -12.19 14.75 3.52
C TYR A 87 -11.91 15.72 4.67
N ASP A 88 -11.35 15.18 5.74
CA ASP A 88 -10.66 15.94 6.76
C ASP A 88 -9.34 16.53 6.20
N GLU A 89 -8.64 17.32 7.00
CA GLU A 89 -7.39 17.99 6.62
C GLU A 89 -6.32 17.02 6.11
N ASP A 90 -6.29 15.81 6.68
CA ASP A 90 -5.33 14.75 6.33
C ASP A 90 -5.56 14.11 4.95
N GLY A 91 -6.68 14.44 4.28
CA GLY A 91 -6.99 13.92 2.95
C GLY A 91 -7.32 12.42 2.90
N SER A 92 -7.53 11.77 4.04
CA SER A 92 -7.83 10.35 4.17
C SER A 92 -9.13 10.11 4.94
N HIS A 93 -9.25 10.68 6.14
CA HIS A 93 -10.43 10.55 6.98
C HIS A 93 -11.60 11.39 6.46
N PRO A 94 -12.84 11.02 6.80
CA PRO A 94 -14.00 11.76 6.35
C PRO A 94 -14.26 13.01 7.21
N ALA A 95 -14.45 14.14 6.54
CA ALA A 95 -15.09 15.30 7.14
C ALA A 95 -16.58 15.01 7.41
N PRO A 96 -17.30 15.87 8.16
CA PRO A 96 -18.70 15.61 8.53
C PRO A 96 -19.64 15.25 7.36
N ALA A 97 -19.50 15.91 6.20
CA ALA A 97 -20.29 15.61 5.01
C ALA A 97 -19.96 14.20 4.45
N GLY A 98 -18.68 13.83 4.43
CA GLY A 98 -18.23 12.49 4.03
C GLY A 98 -18.72 11.40 4.99
N THR A 99 -18.70 11.67 6.30
CA THR A 99 -19.23 10.78 7.34
C THR A 99 -20.72 10.56 7.15
N TYR A 100 -21.49 11.63 6.93
CA TYR A 100 -22.93 11.53 6.72
C TYR A 100 -23.30 10.76 5.44
N LEU A 101 -22.63 11.06 4.33
CA LEU A 101 -22.82 10.34 3.07
C LEU A 101 -22.59 8.83 3.23
N SER A 102 -21.49 8.46 3.88
CA SER A 102 -21.15 7.06 4.13
C SER A 102 -22.14 6.35 5.05
N ALA A 103 -22.66 7.06 6.07
CA ALA A 103 -23.71 6.56 6.94
C ALA A 103 -25.00 6.27 6.15
N CYS A 104 -25.39 7.16 5.21
CA CYS A 104 -26.55 6.92 4.36
C CYS A 104 -26.37 5.72 3.42
N VAL A 105 -25.17 5.51 2.89
CA VAL A 105 -24.85 4.31 2.09
C VAL A 105 -24.98 3.04 2.94
N LEU A 106 -24.40 3.03 4.14
CA LEU A 106 -24.50 1.89 5.06
C LEU A 106 -25.95 1.60 5.46
N PHE A 107 -26.71 2.61 5.87
CA PHE A 107 -28.14 2.48 6.18
C PHE A 107 -28.88 1.82 5.02
N SER A 108 -28.74 2.39 3.82
CA SER A 108 -29.48 1.92 2.65
C SER A 108 -29.07 0.51 2.22
N SER A 109 -27.81 0.14 2.42
CA SER A 109 -27.29 -1.20 2.14
C SER A 109 -27.81 -2.25 3.13
N ILE A 110 -27.91 -1.89 4.41
CA ILE A 110 -28.38 -2.78 5.50
C ILE A 110 -29.90 -2.96 5.42
N PHE A 111 -30.65 -1.86 5.34
CA PHE A 111 -32.11 -1.89 5.41
C PHE A 111 -32.79 -2.04 4.06
N ARG A 112 -32.04 -1.91 2.96
CA ARG A 112 -32.58 -1.95 1.58
C ARG A 112 -33.70 -0.93 1.38
N GLN A 113 -33.53 0.25 1.96
CA GLN A 113 -34.46 1.38 1.94
C GLN A 113 -33.69 2.68 1.75
N PRO A 114 -34.30 3.73 1.17
CA PRO A 114 -33.67 5.04 1.10
C PRO A 114 -33.29 5.56 2.50
N CYS A 115 -32.15 6.26 2.59
CA CYS A 115 -31.73 6.94 3.81
C CYS A 115 -32.83 7.91 4.26
N PRO A 116 -33.37 7.78 5.49
CA PRO A 116 -34.47 8.60 5.95
C PRO A 116 -34.01 10.04 6.15
N ASP A 117 -34.96 10.96 6.16
CA ASP A 117 -34.68 12.36 6.46
C ASP A 117 -34.41 12.55 7.96
N VAL A 118 -33.15 12.33 8.36
CA VAL A 118 -32.68 12.46 9.74
C VAL A 118 -31.64 13.57 9.86
N PRO A 119 -31.75 14.46 10.87
CA PRO A 119 -30.73 15.47 11.14
C PRO A 119 -29.36 14.84 11.40
N VAL A 120 -28.28 15.57 11.09
CA VAL A 120 -26.91 15.16 11.44
C VAL A 120 -26.61 15.64 12.86
N PRO A 121 -26.62 14.76 13.88
CA PRO A 121 -26.60 15.23 15.27
C PRO A 121 -25.25 15.79 15.71
N PHE A 122 -24.18 15.54 14.95
CA PHE A 122 -22.80 15.88 15.30
C PHE A 122 -22.18 16.95 14.38
N ALA A 123 -22.91 17.49 13.39
CA ALA A 123 -22.41 18.59 12.55
C ALA A 123 -23.54 19.37 11.87
N PRO A 124 -23.40 20.69 11.68
CA PRO A 124 -24.36 21.49 10.92
C PRO A 124 -24.20 21.20 9.43
N VAL A 125 -24.91 20.20 8.93
CA VAL A 125 -25.10 19.98 7.48
C VAL A 125 -26.42 20.67 7.09
N PRO A 126 -26.41 21.71 6.24
CA PRO A 126 -27.63 22.37 5.75
C PRO A 126 -28.63 21.35 5.20
N GLY A 127 -29.93 21.56 5.44
CA GLY A 127 -30.95 20.56 5.13
C GLY A 127 -31.09 20.21 3.65
N ASP A 128 -30.78 21.14 2.74
CA ASP A 128 -30.70 20.89 1.30
C ASP A 128 -29.49 20.01 0.93
N LEU A 129 -28.34 20.27 1.55
CA LEU A 129 -27.15 19.45 1.43
C LEU A 129 -27.38 18.04 2.01
N ALA A 130 -28.04 17.94 3.18
CA ALA A 130 -28.38 16.66 3.78
C ALA A 130 -29.26 15.81 2.86
N ARG A 131 -30.34 16.40 2.30
CA ARG A 131 -31.20 15.74 1.31
C ARG A 131 -30.46 15.29 0.05
N TYR A 132 -29.53 16.11 -0.42
CA TYR A 132 -28.67 15.73 -1.54
C TYR A 132 -27.81 14.51 -1.20
N LEU A 133 -27.13 14.51 -0.04
CA LEU A 133 -26.28 13.40 0.40
C LEU A 133 -27.07 12.11 0.68
N GLN A 134 -28.26 12.21 1.28
CA GLN A 134 -29.19 11.10 1.49
C GLN A 134 -29.55 10.44 0.15
N ARG A 135 -29.94 11.24 -0.85
CA ARG A 135 -30.27 10.74 -2.19
C ARG A 135 -29.06 10.06 -2.83
N VAL A 136 -27.90 10.72 -2.87
CA VAL A 136 -26.70 10.13 -3.49
C VAL A 136 -26.28 8.83 -2.80
N GLY A 137 -26.33 8.78 -1.46
CA GLY A 137 -26.03 7.57 -0.71
C GLY A 137 -27.01 6.43 -0.98
N SER A 138 -28.31 6.75 -1.05
CA SER A 138 -29.37 5.78 -1.35
C SER A 138 -29.25 5.24 -2.78
N ASP A 139 -29.09 6.13 -3.76
CA ASP A 139 -28.92 5.76 -5.18
C ASP A 139 -27.73 4.81 -5.35
N ALA A 140 -26.60 5.09 -4.69
CA ALA A 140 -25.41 4.26 -4.79
C ALA A 140 -25.61 2.87 -4.18
N ALA A 141 -26.23 2.78 -3.00
CA ALA A 141 -26.43 1.53 -2.27
C ALA A 141 -27.53 0.63 -2.85
N LEU A 142 -28.54 1.21 -3.50
CA LEU A 142 -29.70 0.49 -4.03
C LEU A 142 -29.56 0.17 -5.53
N ALA A 143 -28.53 0.68 -6.20
CA ALA A 143 -28.21 0.31 -7.58
C ALA A 143 -27.82 -1.18 -7.68
N ASP A 144 -28.41 -1.88 -8.65
CA ASP A 144 -28.07 -3.25 -9.01
C ASP A 144 -28.21 -3.45 -10.53
N PRO A 145 -27.12 -3.70 -11.29
CA PRO A 145 -25.73 -3.74 -10.83
C PRO A 145 -25.20 -2.34 -10.46
N LEU A 146 -23.98 -2.28 -9.89
CA LEU A 146 -23.27 -1.01 -9.80
C LEU A 146 -23.17 -0.36 -11.19
N PRO A 147 -23.18 0.99 -11.28
CA PRO A 147 -23.07 1.68 -12.57
C PRO A 147 -21.86 1.18 -13.37
N GLU A 148 -22.11 0.79 -14.62
CA GLU A 148 -21.09 0.29 -15.54
C GLU A 148 -20.01 1.36 -15.78
N ARG A 149 -18.74 0.94 -15.78
CA ARG A 149 -17.58 1.83 -15.96
C ARG A 149 -16.94 1.57 -17.32
N VAL A 150 -16.80 2.62 -18.12
CA VAL A 150 -16.33 2.54 -19.52
C VAL A 150 -14.80 2.65 -19.66
N ALA A 151 -14.11 3.20 -18.65
CA ALA A 151 -12.67 3.44 -18.71
C ALA A 151 -11.86 2.26 -18.10
N PRO A 152 -10.67 1.94 -18.65
CA PRO A 152 -9.81 0.88 -18.11
C PRO A 152 -9.35 1.21 -16.68
N LEU A 153 -9.07 0.15 -15.90
CA LEU A 153 -8.47 0.29 -14.58
C LEU A 153 -7.12 1.03 -14.70
N PRO A 154 -6.78 1.88 -13.71
CA PRO A 154 -5.45 2.47 -13.70
C PRO A 154 -4.41 1.34 -13.58
N PRO A 155 -3.24 1.48 -14.21
CA PRO A 155 -2.19 0.48 -14.10
C PRO A 155 -1.77 0.34 -12.64
N LEU A 156 -1.44 -0.88 -12.24
CA LEU A 156 -0.78 -1.12 -10.96
C LEU A 156 0.62 -0.51 -10.98
N PRO A 157 1.12 -0.05 -9.83
CA PRO A 157 2.46 0.51 -9.78
C PRO A 157 3.50 -0.57 -10.10
N VAL A 158 4.56 -0.14 -10.78
CA VAL A 158 5.65 -1.02 -11.21
C VAL A 158 6.63 -1.20 -10.05
N LEU A 159 7.00 -2.44 -9.76
CA LEU A 159 8.01 -2.74 -8.75
C LEU A 159 9.42 -2.36 -9.24
N PRO A 160 10.33 -1.93 -8.37
CA PRO A 160 11.74 -1.75 -8.71
C PRO A 160 12.31 -3.02 -9.32
N GLY A 161 13.03 -2.87 -10.42
CA GLY A 161 13.67 -3.97 -11.15
C GLY A 161 15.19 -3.83 -11.16
N LEU A 162 15.89 -4.92 -11.41
CA LEU A 162 17.33 -4.90 -11.63
C LEU A 162 17.63 -4.70 -13.12
N PRO A 163 18.48 -3.73 -13.48
CA PRO A 163 19.03 -3.68 -14.84
C PRO A 163 20.04 -4.81 -15.04
N PRO A 164 20.45 -5.11 -16.29
CA PRO A 164 21.62 -5.96 -16.55
C PRO A 164 22.88 -5.38 -15.89
N GLY A 165 23.69 -6.27 -15.30
CA GLY A 165 24.92 -5.93 -14.62
C GLY A 165 26.18 -6.13 -15.45
N ASP A 166 27.27 -5.53 -14.98
CA ASP A 166 28.63 -5.93 -15.34
C ASP A 166 28.92 -7.33 -14.77
N PRO A 167 29.84 -8.10 -15.38
CA PRO A 167 30.32 -9.34 -14.79
C PRO A 167 30.79 -9.15 -13.34
N LEU A 168 30.20 -9.93 -12.44
CA LEU A 168 30.39 -9.79 -11.00
C LEU A 168 31.14 -11.00 -10.44
N GLY A 169 32.41 -10.79 -10.08
CA GLY A 169 33.20 -11.77 -9.34
C GLY A 169 33.30 -11.40 -7.85
N PRO A 170 33.43 -12.38 -6.93
CA PRO A 170 33.57 -12.14 -5.49
C PRO A 170 34.58 -11.04 -5.13
N ALA A 171 35.77 -11.06 -5.74
CA ALA A 171 36.83 -10.08 -5.48
C ALA A 171 36.45 -8.62 -5.78
N ARG A 172 35.51 -8.38 -6.71
CA ARG A 172 35.05 -7.01 -7.03
C ARG A 172 34.15 -6.42 -5.94
N LEU A 173 33.66 -7.25 -5.02
CA LEU A 173 32.79 -6.85 -3.92
C LEU A 173 33.57 -6.53 -2.64
N ALA A 174 34.84 -6.93 -2.55
CA ALA A 174 35.67 -6.67 -1.37
C ALA A 174 35.84 -5.17 -1.12
N GLY A 175 35.79 -4.77 0.14
CA GLY A 175 35.98 -3.38 0.59
C GLY A 175 34.73 -2.78 1.24
N SER A 176 34.80 -1.47 1.45
CA SER A 176 33.73 -0.68 2.07
C SER A 176 32.86 -0.05 1.01
N TRP A 177 31.54 -0.08 1.22
CA TRP A 177 30.54 0.51 0.34
C TRP A 177 29.59 1.38 1.13
N ARG A 178 29.15 2.50 0.55
CA ARG A 178 28.16 3.40 1.13
C ARG A 178 27.14 3.87 0.12
N GLY A 179 25.90 3.98 0.57
CA GLY A 179 24.85 4.64 -0.19
C GLY A 179 23.54 4.66 0.56
N VAL A 180 22.45 4.43 -0.17
CA VAL A 180 21.10 4.70 0.31
C VAL A 180 20.15 3.58 -0.04
N LEU A 181 19.17 3.34 0.84
CA LEU A 181 18.06 2.42 0.67
C LEU A 181 16.74 3.18 0.77
N SER A 182 15.97 3.18 -0.33
CA SER A 182 14.63 3.73 -0.39
C SER A 182 13.62 2.60 -0.18
N LEU A 183 13.37 2.19 1.05
CA LEU A 183 12.40 1.12 1.36
C LEU A 183 11.35 1.61 2.35
N TYR A 184 11.80 2.27 3.41
CA TYR A 184 10.98 2.66 4.55
C TYR A 184 10.13 3.93 4.29
N PRO A 185 9.11 4.22 5.11
CA PRO A 185 8.22 5.35 4.89
C PRO A 185 8.90 6.70 4.71
N LYS A 186 8.71 7.33 3.55
CA LYS A 186 9.17 8.69 3.27
C LYS A 186 8.42 9.73 4.11
N ALA A 187 7.10 9.56 4.27
CA ALA A 187 6.26 10.46 5.05
C ALA A 187 6.69 10.55 6.53
N GLN A 188 7.36 9.52 7.05
CA GLN A 188 7.88 9.50 8.41
C GLN A 188 9.35 9.91 8.49
N GLY A 189 9.98 10.31 7.38
CA GLY A 189 11.40 10.67 7.33
C GLY A 189 12.35 9.50 7.55
N MET A 190 11.94 8.27 7.21
CA MET A 190 12.78 7.07 7.33
C MET A 190 13.47 6.68 6.01
N SER A 191 13.08 7.29 4.89
CA SER A 191 13.68 7.07 3.57
C SER A 191 14.22 8.36 2.96
N PRO A 192 15.41 8.33 2.32
CA PRO A 192 16.28 7.15 2.22
C PRO A 192 17.01 6.84 3.54
N ALA A 193 17.16 5.55 3.86
CA ALA A 193 18.04 5.08 4.91
C ALA A 193 19.49 5.06 4.41
N LEU A 194 20.48 5.37 5.25
CA LEU A 194 21.88 5.19 4.88
C LEU A 194 22.24 3.70 4.99
N LEU A 195 22.89 3.17 3.96
CA LEU A 195 23.39 1.80 3.89
C LEU A 195 24.90 1.84 3.82
N SER A 196 25.57 1.10 4.70
CA SER A 196 27.00 0.83 4.62
C SER A 196 27.24 -0.68 4.59
N LEU A 197 28.16 -1.13 3.74
CA LEU A 197 28.65 -2.52 3.72
C LEU A 197 30.16 -2.52 3.94
N SER A 198 30.65 -3.47 4.71
CA SER A 198 32.08 -3.78 4.81
C SER A 198 32.22 -5.25 4.49
N LEU A 199 32.84 -5.55 3.35
CA LEU A 199 32.84 -6.87 2.73
C LEU A 199 34.26 -7.42 2.58
N GLU A 200 34.40 -8.69 2.90
CA GLU A 200 35.60 -9.50 2.77
C GLU A 200 35.30 -10.70 1.87
N THR A 201 36.35 -11.30 1.32
CA THR A 201 36.22 -12.44 0.41
C THR A 201 37.17 -13.55 0.79
N GLN A 202 36.69 -14.80 0.79
CA GLN A 202 37.51 -15.99 0.96
C GLN A 202 37.19 -16.98 -0.16
N GLY A 203 38.07 -17.07 -1.17
CA GLY A 203 37.81 -17.85 -2.37
C GLY A 203 36.58 -17.32 -3.12
N ALA A 204 35.53 -18.13 -3.22
CA ALA A 204 34.27 -17.74 -3.85
C ALA A 204 33.27 -17.10 -2.88
N GLU A 205 33.53 -17.16 -1.57
CA GLU A 205 32.63 -16.65 -0.55
C GLU A 205 32.82 -15.14 -0.35
N VAL A 206 31.71 -14.42 -0.17
CA VAL A 206 31.67 -13.00 0.15
C VAL A 206 30.87 -12.84 1.44
N PHE A 207 31.47 -12.23 2.45
CA PHE A 207 30.83 -12.03 3.76
C PHE A 207 31.26 -10.70 4.38
N GLY A 208 30.61 -10.30 5.46
CA GLY A 208 31.01 -9.10 6.17
C GLY A 208 29.90 -8.55 7.04
N ARG A 209 29.80 -7.22 7.09
CA ARG A 209 28.79 -6.52 7.89
C ARG A 209 28.04 -5.50 7.06
N ALA A 210 26.74 -5.40 7.32
CA ALA A 210 25.89 -4.34 6.80
C ALA A 210 25.38 -3.48 7.95
N ARG A 211 25.38 -2.16 7.76
CA ARG A 211 24.80 -1.19 8.67
C ARG A 211 23.71 -0.41 7.97
N LEU A 212 22.56 -0.29 8.61
CA LEU A 212 21.45 0.57 8.18
C LEU A 212 21.25 1.67 9.22
N THR A 213 21.17 2.91 8.76
CA THR A 213 20.91 4.07 9.62
C THR A 213 19.65 4.80 9.13
N MET A 214 18.70 5.00 10.04
CA MET A 214 17.46 5.73 9.81
C MET A 214 17.28 6.74 10.94
N LYS A 215 17.06 8.02 10.60
CA LYS A 215 17.03 9.11 11.58
C LYS A 215 18.28 9.07 12.49
N SER A 216 18.11 8.91 13.79
CA SER A 216 19.17 8.82 14.80
C SER A 216 19.49 7.38 15.25
N GLN A 217 18.86 6.38 14.64
CA GLN A 217 19.02 4.98 15.03
C GLN A 217 19.80 4.22 13.95
N SER A 218 20.57 3.21 14.36
CA SER A 218 21.31 2.33 13.46
C SER A 218 21.25 0.89 13.92
N ALA A 219 21.26 -0.03 12.97
CA ALA A 219 21.49 -1.45 13.19
C ALA A 219 22.64 -1.97 12.36
N GLU A 220 23.29 -3.01 12.87
CA GLU A 220 24.37 -3.70 12.20
C GLU A 220 24.13 -5.20 12.25
N ALA A 221 24.31 -5.88 11.12
CA ALA A 221 24.17 -7.32 11.02
C ALA A 221 25.33 -7.91 10.21
N SER A 222 25.75 -9.11 10.59
CA SER A 222 26.59 -9.94 9.73
C SER A 222 25.81 -10.35 8.48
N VAL A 223 26.46 -10.29 7.32
CA VAL A 223 25.89 -10.66 6.03
C VAL A 223 26.79 -11.63 5.30
N SER A 224 26.17 -12.58 4.59
CA SER A 224 26.83 -13.43 3.60
C SER A 224 26.15 -13.18 2.27
N LEU A 225 26.95 -12.82 1.27
CA LEU A 225 26.49 -12.45 -0.05
C LEU A 225 26.61 -13.66 -0.97
N ARG A 226 25.52 -13.95 -1.69
CA ARG A 226 25.51 -14.95 -2.76
C ARG A 226 25.63 -14.25 -4.10
N VAL A 227 26.60 -14.67 -4.90
CA VAL A 227 26.82 -14.17 -6.26
C VAL A 227 26.36 -15.25 -7.25
N GLU A 228 25.39 -14.91 -8.10
CA GLU A 228 24.88 -15.76 -9.18
C GLU A 228 24.88 -14.94 -10.47
N ALA A 229 25.70 -15.36 -11.44
CA ALA A 229 25.96 -14.62 -12.69
C ALA A 229 26.41 -13.17 -12.44
N ASP A 230 25.57 -12.18 -12.75
CA ASP A 230 25.82 -10.75 -12.57
C ASP A 230 25.13 -10.17 -11.32
N THR A 231 24.40 -11.01 -10.58
CA THR A 231 23.55 -10.59 -9.47
C THR A 231 24.15 -11.02 -8.14
N VAL A 232 24.21 -10.09 -7.19
CA VAL A 232 24.49 -10.36 -5.79
C VAL A 232 23.22 -10.28 -4.97
N SER A 233 23.08 -11.17 -3.98
CA SER A 233 21.95 -11.17 -3.05
C SER A 233 22.40 -11.42 -1.62
N PHE A 234 21.71 -10.81 -0.67
CA PHE A 234 21.90 -11.01 0.77
C PHE A 234 20.65 -10.57 1.53
N SER A 235 20.60 -10.84 2.83
CA SER A 235 19.51 -10.37 3.69
C SER A 235 20.06 -9.78 4.98
N ILE A 236 19.41 -8.75 5.48
CA ILE A 236 19.65 -8.17 6.80
C ILE A 236 18.47 -8.54 7.70
N ARG A 237 18.77 -8.97 8.93
CA ARG A 237 17.77 -9.16 9.97
C ARG A 237 18.39 -8.74 11.30
N ASP A 238 17.81 -7.70 11.91
CA ASP A 238 18.11 -7.30 13.28
C ASP A 238 16.77 -7.05 14.00
N PRO A 239 16.29 -7.97 14.83
CA PRO A 239 15.00 -7.84 15.52
C PRO A 239 14.90 -6.62 16.45
N SER A 240 16.02 -6.03 16.85
CA SER A 240 16.03 -4.84 17.72
C SER A 240 15.74 -3.55 16.95
N PHE A 241 15.78 -3.59 15.62
CA PHE A 241 15.69 -2.42 14.75
C PHE A 241 14.76 -2.61 13.55
N LEU A 242 14.64 -3.83 13.04
CA LEU A 242 13.80 -4.20 11.91
C LEU A 242 12.71 -5.18 12.35
N GLU A 243 11.47 -4.85 12.04
CA GLU A 243 10.31 -5.73 12.26
C GLU A 243 10.29 -6.92 11.28
N ALA A 244 11.02 -6.81 10.17
CA ALA A 244 11.09 -7.79 9.09
C ALA A 244 12.53 -8.07 8.68
N SER A 245 12.77 -9.24 8.08
CA SER A 245 14.01 -9.45 7.33
C SER A 245 13.93 -8.69 6.00
N VAL A 246 14.97 -7.95 5.67
CA VAL A 246 15.07 -7.22 4.40
C VAL A 246 16.01 -7.99 3.48
N GLY A 247 15.46 -8.49 2.38
CA GLY A 247 16.22 -9.10 1.30
C GLY A 247 16.73 -8.03 0.33
N PHE A 248 17.96 -8.17 -0.12
CA PHE A 248 18.62 -7.29 -1.07
C PHE A 248 19.06 -8.11 -2.28
N ARG A 249 18.89 -7.52 -3.46
CA ARG A 249 19.52 -7.98 -4.70
C ARG A 249 20.14 -6.77 -5.39
N ALA A 250 21.28 -6.94 -6.04
CA ALA A 250 21.91 -5.89 -6.81
C ALA A 250 22.72 -6.43 -7.96
N VAL A 251 22.99 -5.56 -8.92
CA VAL A 251 24.04 -5.73 -9.93
C VAL A 251 25.12 -4.68 -9.70
N LEU A 252 26.34 -4.99 -10.14
CA LEU A 252 27.38 -3.97 -10.25
C LEU A 252 27.27 -3.32 -11.62
N LYS A 253 27.20 -1.99 -11.68
CA LYS A 253 27.17 -1.24 -12.93
C LYS A 253 27.93 0.06 -12.76
N ASP A 254 28.90 0.29 -13.63
CA ASP A 254 29.75 1.50 -13.61
C ASP A 254 30.41 1.73 -12.23
N GLY A 255 30.80 0.64 -11.57
CA GLY A 255 31.41 0.68 -10.22
C GLY A 255 30.44 0.97 -9.07
N ILE A 256 29.13 0.95 -9.32
CA ILE A 256 28.08 1.19 -8.33
C ILE A 256 27.26 -0.09 -8.17
N LEU A 257 27.05 -0.55 -6.92
CA LEU A 257 26.03 -1.54 -6.64
C LEU A 257 24.66 -0.85 -6.76
N GLN A 258 23.86 -1.29 -7.73
CA GLN A 258 22.50 -0.80 -7.95
C GLN A 258 21.55 -1.96 -7.75
N GLY A 259 20.56 -1.78 -6.87
CA GLY A 259 19.79 -2.90 -6.40
C GLY A 259 18.36 -2.59 -6.03
N VAL A 260 17.67 -3.68 -5.74
CA VAL A 260 16.32 -3.71 -5.20
C VAL A 260 16.35 -4.36 -3.83
N ALA A 261 15.42 -3.97 -2.98
CA ALA A 261 15.20 -4.50 -1.66
C ALA A 261 13.73 -4.90 -1.51
N PHE A 262 13.49 -5.95 -0.75
CA PHE A 262 12.16 -6.46 -0.43
C PHE A 262 12.06 -6.80 1.06
N ALA A 263 10.94 -6.48 1.68
CA ALA A 263 10.59 -6.93 3.01
C ALA A 263 9.09 -7.20 3.11
N GLU A 264 8.72 -8.17 3.94
CA GLU A 264 7.34 -8.44 4.33
C GLU A 264 7.26 -8.41 5.85
N ASP A 265 6.41 -7.53 6.39
CA ASP A 265 6.19 -7.44 7.82
C ASP A 265 5.29 -8.60 8.33
N PRO A 266 5.25 -8.88 9.65
CA PRO A 266 4.44 -9.97 10.19
C PRO A 266 2.93 -9.85 9.95
N GLN A 267 2.44 -8.68 9.52
CA GLN A 267 1.04 -8.42 9.19
C GLN A 267 0.78 -8.61 7.68
N GLY A 268 1.78 -9.06 6.91
CA GLY A 268 1.73 -9.26 5.47
C GLY A 268 1.98 -8.00 4.66
N GLY A 269 2.33 -6.88 5.29
CA GLY A 269 2.64 -5.64 4.59
C GLY A 269 3.90 -5.80 3.75
N GLN A 270 3.76 -5.61 2.44
CA GLN A 270 4.87 -5.75 1.49
C GLN A 270 5.55 -4.41 1.21
N TRP A 271 6.88 -4.44 1.20
CA TRP A 271 7.76 -3.31 1.00
C TRP A 271 8.76 -3.63 -0.10
N TYR A 272 8.86 -2.73 -1.07
CA TYR A 272 9.78 -2.80 -2.19
C TYR A 272 10.57 -1.50 -2.24
N GLY A 273 11.85 -1.60 -2.57
CA GLY A 273 12.71 -0.44 -2.56
C GLY A 273 13.87 -0.56 -3.50
N SER A 274 14.42 0.57 -3.88
CA SER A 274 15.66 0.68 -4.64
C SER A 274 16.79 1.04 -3.68
N TRP A 275 17.99 0.55 -3.96
CA TRP A 275 19.17 0.95 -3.21
C TRP A 275 20.38 1.11 -4.11
N THR A 276 21.32 1.92 -3.65
CA THR A 276 22.62 2.06 -4.30
C THR A 276 23.72 2.04 -3.25
N ALA A 277 24.90 1.56 -3.61
CA ALA A 277 26.11 1.74 -2.83
C ALA A 277 27.32 1.93 -3.74
N ARG A 278 28.17 2.89 -3.40
CA ARG A 278 29.46 3.16 -4.06
C ARG A 278 30.59 2.67 -3.16
N PRO A 279 31.70 2.19 -3.72
CA PRO A 279 32.88 1.90 -2.91
C PRO A 279 33.36 3.20 -2.25
N ASP A 280 33.87 3.11 -1.02
CA ASP A 280 34.61 4.21 -0.41
C ASP A 280 35.78 4.57 -1.35
N ALA A 281 36.01 5.88 -1.57
CA ALA A 281 37.16 6.31 -2.34
C ALA A 281 38.44 5.82 -1.63
N PRO A 282 39.44 5.32 -2.38
CA PRO A 282 40.73 4.92 -1.79
C PRO A 282 41.43 6.09 -1.09
#